data_AF-A0A970UHJ6-F1
#
_entry.id   AF-A0A970UHJ6-F1
#
_cell.length_a   1.000
_cell.length_b   1.000
_cell.length_c   1.000
_cell.angle_alpha   90.00
_cell.angle_beta   90.00
_cell.angle_gamma   90.00
#
_symmetry.space_group_name_H-M   'P 1'
#
loop_
_entity.id
_entity.type
_entity.pdbx_description
1 polymer ?
#
loop_
_entity_poly.entity_id
_entity_poly.type
_entity_poly.pdbx_seq_one_letter_code
_entity_poly.pdbx_strand_id
1 'polypeptide(L)'
;MEIKTWQKHILSIVVIVIGGFILFNAAFLLYALVINGSMELAGMSENASPPLMSKIFYLVLIAGVSLIIFTSRLPVFVKATVLTMPLMVGLVFIGIILYGQSLASSIIAGGALLTATIACIWYKKLHWMYYVAIGYVALVGLCIVIFNIQI
;
A
#
# COMPACT_ATOMS: atom_id res chain seq x y z
N MET A 1 25.43 -25.02 -6.60
CA MET A 1 24.07 -25.57 -6.52
C MET A 1 23.16 -24.63 -7.29
N GLU A 2 22.74 -24.99 -8.49
CA GLU A 2 21.90 -24.11 -9.33
C GLU A 2 20.46 -24.12 -8.83
N ILE A 3 19.95 -22.95 -8.49
CA ILE A 3 18.58 -22.78 -8.00
C ILE A 3 17.61 -22.99 -9.18
N LYS A 4 16.70 -23.96 -9.06
CA LYS A 4 15.69 -24.27 -10.08
C LYS A 4 14.74 -23.08 -10.27
N THR A 5 14.21 -22.89 -11.48
CA THR A 5 13.31 -21.77 -11.82
C THR A 5 12.11 -21.65 -10.88
N TRP A 6 11.51 -22.77 -10.47
CA TRP A 6 10.38 -22.78 -9.53
C TRP A 6 10.77 -22.25 -8.14
N GLN A 7 11.99 -22.53 -7.65
CA GLN A 7 12.48 -22.04 -6.36
C GLN A 7 12.66 -20.52 -6.40
N LYS A 8 13.13 -19.98 -7.54
CA LYS A 8 13.25 -18.52 -7.73
C LYS A 8 11.88 -17.84 -7.71
N HIS A 9 10.85 -18.46 -8.30
CA HIS A 9 9.49 -17.93 -8.28
C HIS A 9 8.92 -17.89 -6.86
N ILE A 10 9.03 -19.00 -6.12
CA ILE A 10 8.55 -19.05 -4.72
C ILE A 10 9.30 -18.04 -3.85
N LEU A 11 10.63 -17.98 -3.97
CA LEU A 11 11.42 -17.01 -3.22
C LEU A 11 10.97 -15.57 -3.51
N SER A 12 10.66 -15.26 -4.78
CA SER A 12 10.17 -13.93 -5.16
C SER A 12 8.81 -13.62 -4.54
N ILE A 13 7.88 -14.59 -4.52
CA ILE A 13 6.57 -14.43 -3.87
C ILE A 13 6.75 -14.19 -2.37
N VAL A 14 7.60 -14.98 -1.71
CA VAL A 14 7.88 -14.84 -0.27
C VAL A 14 8.47 -13.46 0.04
N VAL A 15 9.41 -12.98 -0.77
CA VAL A 15 10.00 -11.64 -0.61
C VAL A 15 8.94 -10.55 -0.78
N ILE A 16 8.06 -10.66 -1.77
CA ILE A 16 6.97 -9.68 -1.98
C ILE A 16 6.01 -9.65 -0.80
N VAL A 17 5.63 -10.83 -0.25
CA VAL A 17 4.70 -10.92 0.88
C VAL A 17 5.34 -10.38 2.16
N ILE A 18 6.53 -10.86 2.52
CA ILE A 18 7.23 -10.44 3.75
C ILE A 18 7.64 -8.97 3.64
N GLY A 19 8.26 -8.58 2.52
CA GLY A 19 8.67 -7.20 2.29
C GLY A 19 7.47 -6.27 2.22
N GLY A 20 6.36 -6.70 1.62
CA GLY A 20 5.14 -5.92 1.55
C GLY A 20 4.50 -5.71 2.92
N PHE A 21 4.52 -6.72 3.79
CA PHE A 21 4.09 -6.59 5.18
C PHE A 21 4.97 -5.61 5.97
N ILE A 22 6.30 -5.69 5.81
CA ILE A 22 7.23 -4.76 6.47
C ILE A 22 6.97 -3.33 5.98
N LEU A 23 6.83 -3.13 4.67
CA LEU A 23 6.56 -1.81 4.09
C LEU A 23 5.19 -1.25 4.51
N PHE A 24 4.19 -2.11 4.65
CA PHE A 24 2.89 -1.72 5.19
C PHE A 24 3.05 -1.13 6.60
N ASN A 25 3.68 -1.86 7.52
CA ASN A 25 3.93 -1.38 8.87
C ASN A 25 4.81 -0.12 8.90
N ALA A 26 5.85 -0.06 8.06
CA ALA A 26 6.70 1.11 7.94
C ALA A 26 5.92 2.35 7.46
N ALA A 27 4.98 2.17 6.52
CA ALA A 27 4.11 3.25 6.07
C ALA A 27 3.20 3.76 7.20
N PHE A 28 2.66 2.87 8.04
CA PHE A 28 1.89 3.27 9.22
C PHE A 28 2.72 3.98 10.28
N LEU A 29 3.94 3.51 10.55
CA LEU A 29 4.87 4.21 11.43
C LEU A 29 5.21 5.61 10.90
N LEU A 30 5.41 5.72 9.59
CA LEU A 30 5.65 6.99 8.94
C LEU A 30 4.43 7.91 8.99
N TYR A 31 3.23 7.36 8.84
CA TYR A 31 1.97 8.09 9.03
C TYR A 31 1.89 8.65 10.45
N ALA A 32 2.07 7.80 11.47
CA ALA A 32 2.08 8.22 12.87
C ALA A 32 3.13 9.31 13.14
N LEU A 33 4.35 9.17 12.60
CA LEU A 33 5.40 10.17 12.73
C LEU A 33 5.00 11.51 12.11
N VAL A 34 4.48 11.51 10.89
CA VAL A 34 4.06 12.72 10.17
C VAL A 34 2.90 13.40 10.88
N ILE A 35 1.89 12.64 11.29
CA ILE A 35 0.70 13.19 11.95
C ILE A 35 1.06 13.73 13.34
N ASN A 36 1.67 12.91 14.21
CA ASN A 36 1.97 13.31 15.57
C ASN A 36 2.97 14.46 15.60
N GLY A 37 4.02 14.41 14.77
CA GLY A 37 4.98 15.51 14.65
C GLY A 37 4.31 16.80 14.15
N SER A 38 3.38 16.71 13.19
CA SER A 38 2.64 17.89 12.73
C SER A 38 1.72 18.48 13.80
N MET A 39 1.10 17.63 14.62
CA MET A 39 0.20 18.06 15.69
C MET A 39 0.98 18.72 16.83
N GLU A 40 2.13 18.16 17.20
CA GLU A 40 3.05 18.73 18.19
C GLU A 40 3.56 20.12 17.74
N LEU A 41 4.01 20.24 16.49
CA LEU A 41 4.47 21.52 15.92
C LEU A 41 3.35 22.57 15.83
N ALA A 42 2.10 22.14 15.66
CA ALA A 42 0.93 23.01 15.63
C ALA A 42 0.36 23.31 17.03
N GLY A 43 0.93 22.74 18.10
CA GLY A 43 0.43 22.89 19.48
C GLY A 43 -0.97 22.28 19.69
N MET A 44 -1.36 21.30 18.88
CA MET A 44 -2.67 20.65 18.96
C MET A 44 -2.66 19.53 20.00
N SER A 45 -3.79 19.36 20.70
CA SER A 45 -4.00 18.21 21.59
C SER A 45 -3.92 16.90 20.81
N GLU A 46 -3.34 15.85 21.40
CA GLU A 46 -3.24 14.51 20.81
C GLU A 46 -4.60 13.92 20.40
N ASN A 47 -5.69 14.35 21.03
CA ASN A 47 -7.05 13.89 20.73
C ASN A 47 -7.74 14.71 19.63
N ALA A 48 -7.09 15.75 19.11
CA ALA A 48 -7.65 16.56 18.04
C ALA A 48 -7.61 15.79 16.70
N SER A 49 -8.57 16.10 15.83
CA SER A 49 -8.56 15.52 14.48
C SER A 49 -7.29 15.93 13.73
N PRO A 50 -6.55 14.97 13.15
CA PRO A 50 -5.33 15.26 12.40
C PRO A 50 -5.55 16.29 11.29
N PRO A 51 -4.67 17.28 11.14
CA PRO A 51 -4.78 18.29 10.10
C PRO A 51 -4.87 17.67 8.69
N LEU A 52 -5.70 18.25 7.82
CA LEU A 52 -5.78 17.80 6.43
C LEU A 52 -4.41 17.92 5.71
N MET A 53 -3.65 18.97 6.03
CA MET A 53 -2.35 19.23 5.43
C MET A 53 -1.32 18.14 5.74
N SER A 54 -1.34 17.53 6.93
CA SER A 54 -0.40 16.46 7.27
C SER A 54 -0.76 15.14 6.58
N LYS A 55 -2.05 14.86 6.38
CA LYS A 55 -2.51 13.75 5.53
C LYS A 55 -2.08 13.92 4.07
N ILE A 56 -2.23 15.13 3.51
CA ILE A 56 -1.78 15.43 2.14
C ILE A 56 -0.25 15.27 2.03
N PHE A 57 0.49 15.83 3.00
CA PHE A 57 1.95 15.70 3.02
C PHE A 57 2.40 14.24 3.07
N TYR A 58 1.77 13.41 3.91
CA TYR A 58 2.03 11.97 3.97
C TYR A 58 1.78 11.27 2.62
N LEU A 59 0.66 11.56 1.94
CA LEU A 59 0.36 11.00 0.63
C LEU A 59 1.39 11.42 -0.43
N VAL A 60 1.82 12.69 -0.41
CA VAL A 60 2.89 13.20 -1.30
C VAL A 60 4.21 12.47 -1.03
N LEU A 61 4.54 12.21 0.23
CA LEU A 61 5.75 11.48 0.60
C LEU A 61 5.71 10.03 0.08
N ILE A 62 4.61 9.31 0.32
CA ILE A 62 4.41 7.94 -0.19
C ILE A 62 4.48 7.90 -1.73
N ALA A 63 3.85 8.87 -2.40
CA ALA A 63 3.89 8.99 -3.86
C ALA A 63 5.31 9.28 -4.37
N GLY A 64 6.04 10.18 -3.71
CA GLY A 64 7.41 10.53 -4.03
C GLY A 64 8.36 9.33 -3.91
N VAL A 65 8.31 8.60 -2.80
CA VAL A 65 9.10 7.37 -2.59
C VAL A 65 8.76 6.32 -3.64
N SER A 66 7.48 6.12 -3.92
CA SER A 66 7.01 5.19 -4.95
C SER A 66 7.56 5.56 -6.33
N LEU A 67 7.48 6.84 -6.71
CA LEU A 67 7.94 7.34 -8.01
C LEU A 67 9.46 7.14 -8.18
N ILE A 68 10.26 7.49 -7.17
CA ILE A 68 11.71 7.29 -7.18
C ILE A 68 12.03 5.81 -7.42
N ILE A 69 11.34 4.90 -6.73
CA ILE A 69 11.59 3.47 -6.85
C ILE A 69 11.16 2.95 -8.22
N PHE A 70 10.00 3.35 -8.73
CA PHE A 70 9.53 2.90 -10.05
C PHE A 70 10.41 3.40 -11.20
N THR A 71 10.98 4.60 -11.09
CA THR A 71 11.90 5.19 -12.09
C THR A 71 13.34 4.68 -11.98
N SER A 72 13.73 4.12 -10.84
CA SER A 72 15.08 3.57 -10.62
C SER A 72 15.40 2.32 -11.46
N ARG A 73 16.67 1.91 -11.48
CA ARG A 73 17.14 0.64 -12.08
C ARG A 73 17.02 -0.57 -11.14
N LEU A 74 16.20 -0.47 -10.09
CA LEU A 74 16.00 -1.57 -9.14
C LEU A 74 15.40 -2.81 -9.81
N PRO A 75 15.70 -4.01 -9.29
CA PRO A 75 15.17 -5.24 -9.85
C PRO A 75 13.65 -5.31 -9.68
N VAL A 76 13.01 -6.04 -10.59
CA VAL A 76 11.56 -6.12 -10.70
C VAL A 76 10.89 -6.55 -9.39
N PHE A 77 11.46 -7.51 -8.67
CA PHE A 77 10.89 -8.00 -7.41
C PHE A 77 10.85 -6.91 -6.32
N VAL A 78 11.85 -6.01 -6.27
CA VAL A 78 11.87 -4.88 -5.33
C VAL A 78 10.77 -3.90 -5.70
N LYS A 79 10.63 -3.56 -6.99
CA LYS A 79 9.56 -2.66 -7.44
C LYS A 79 8.16 -3.24 -7.20
N ALA A 80 7.98 -4.55 -7.38
CA ALA A 80 6.74 -5.24 -7.08
C ALA A 80 6.44 -5.24 -5.57
N THR A 81 7.46 -5.46 -4.74
CA THR A 81 7.33 -5.35 -3.28
C THR A 81 6.94 -3.93 -2.87
N VAL A 82 7.58 -2.92 -3.45
CA VAL A 82 7.29 -1.52 -3.14
C VAL A 82 5.90 -1.11 -3.62
N LEU A 83 5.38 -1.70 -4.70
CA LEU A 83 4.00 -1.45 -5.15
C LEU A 83 2.96 -1.81 -4.09
N THR A 84 3.22 -2.77 -3.19
CA THR A 84 2.26 -3.10 -2.14
C THR A 84 2.00 -1.92 -1.22
N MET A 85 3.01 -1.08 -0.96
CA MET A 85 2.93 0.06 -0.06
C MET A 85 1.90 1.12 -0.50
N PRO A 86 2.02 1.78 -1.68
CA PRO A 86 1.05 2.79 -2.10
C PRO A 86 -0.34 2.20 -2.32
N LEU A 87 -0.45 0.93 -2.72
CA LEU A 87 -1.76 0.27 -2.85
C LEU A 87 -2.44 0.08 -1.50
N MET A 88 -1.71 -0.42 -0.49
CA MET A 88 -2.24 -0.56 0.86
C MET A 88 -2.62 0.79 1.45
N VAL A 89 -1.75 1.79 1.34
CA VAL A 89 -2.05 3.16 1.80
C VAL A 89 -3.30 3.69 1.10
N GLY A 90 -3.44 3.47 -0.20
CA GLY A 90 -4.64 3.82 -0.96
C GLY A 90 -5.90 3.14 -0.41
N LEU A 91 -5.86 1.82 -0.19
CA LEU A 91 -6.99 1.07 0.38
C LEU A 91 -7.37 1.56 1.78
N VAL A 92 -6.38 1.83 2.64
CA VAL A 92 -6.60 2.34 4.00
C VAL A 92 -7.27 3.73 3.93
N PHE A 93 -6.78 4.62 3.08
CA PHE A 93 -7.36 5.96 2.93
C PHE A 93 -8.78 5.90 2.37
N ILE A 94 -9.06 5.01 1.42
CA ILE A 94 -10.42 4.73 0.95
C ILE A 94 -11.30 4.30 2.12
N GLY A 95 -10.81 3.37 2.96
CA GLY A 95 -11.51 2.92 4.17
C GLY A 95 -11.80 4.05 5.16
N ILE A 96 -10.84 4.94 5.40
CA ILE A 96 -11.00 6.11 6.29
C ILE A 96 -12.02 7.09 5.73
N ILE A 97 -11.96 7.41 4.43
CA ILE A 97 -12.87 8.37 3.79
C ILE A 97 -14.30 7.83 3.75
N LEU A 98 -14.46 6.54 3.50
CA LEU A 98 -15.74 5.85 3.44
C LEU A 98 -16.14 5.25 4.80
N TYR A 99 -15.46 5.63 5.88
CA TYR A 99 -15.78 5.13 7.21
C TYR A 99 -17.21 5.55 7.59
N GLY A 100 -18.02 4.57 8.02
CA GLY A 100 -19.45 4.77 8.32
C GLY A 100 -20.39 4.72 7.10
N GLN A 101 -19.86 4.59 5.88
CA GLN A 101 -20.66 4.31 4.68
C GLN A 101 -20.96 2.81 4.55
N SER A 102 -21.78 2.46 3.55
CA SER A 102 -22.07 1.06 3.26
C SER A 102 -20.79 0.29 2.91
N LEU A 103 -20.68 -0.95 3.38
CA LEU A 103 -19.56 -1.86 3.06
C LEU A 103 -19.40 -2.04 1.54
N ALA A 104 -20.49 -1.99 0.78
CA ALA A 104 -20.46 -2.04 -0.67
C ALA A 104 -19.66 -0.87 -1.29
N SER A 105 -19.77 0.34 -0.74
CA SER A 105 -19.03 1.51 -1.22
C SER A 105 -17.51 1.32 -1.08
N SER A 106 -17.06 0.77 0.05
CA SER A 106 -15.64 0.48 0.30
C SER A 106 -15.11 -0.62 -0.62
N ILE A 107 -15.90 -1.67 -0.86
CA ILE A 107 -15.54 -2.74 -1.81
C ILE A 107 -15.44 -2.19 -3.24
N ILE A 108 -16.40 -1.37 -3.67
CA ILE A 108 -16.40 -0.79 -5.02
C ILE A 108 -15.18 0.12 -5.21
N ALA A 109 -14.92 1.02 -4.27
CA ALA A 109 -13.80 1.95 -4.35
C ALA A 109 -12.44 1.23 -4.30
N GLY A 110 -12.26 0.29 -3.37
CA GLY A 110 -11.04 -0.52 -3.28
C GLY A 110 -10.85 -1.41 -4.51
N GLY A 111 -11.92 -2.05 -4.99
CA GLY A 111 -11.92 -2.83 -6.21
C GLY A 111 -11.59 -2.01 -7.45
N ALA A 112 -12.08 -0.77 -7.55
CA ALA A 112 -11.74 0.15 -8.63
C ALA A 112 -10.25 0.52 -8.62
N LEU A 113 -9.66 0.80 -7.44
CA LEU A 113 -8.22 1.07 -7.31
C LEU A 113 -7.37 -0.11 -7.79
N LEU A 114 -7.69 -1.33 -7.33
CA LEU A 114 -6.97 -2.53 -7.72
C LEU A 114 -7.14 -2.84 -9.21
N THR A 115 -8.36 -2.72 -9.74
CA THR A 115 -8.65 -2.95 -11.17
C THR A 115 -7.94 -1.95 -12.07
N ALA A 116 -7.93 -0.66 -11.70
CA ALA A 116 -7.18 0.37 -12.42
C ALA A 116 -5.67 0.08 -12.43
N THR A 117 -5.14 -0.42 -11.31
CA THR A 117 -3.73 -0.82 -11.21
C THR A 117 -3.42 -2.03 -12.10
N ILE A 118 -4.28 -3.05 -12.09
CA ILE A 118 -4.19 -4.22 -12.97
C ILE A 118 -4.21 -3.80 -14.44
N ALA A 119 -5.14 -2.92 -14.81
CA ALA A 119 -5.25 -2.40 -16.18
C ALA A 119 -3.98 -1.64 -16.60
N CYS A 120 -3.42 -0.82 -15.70
CA CYS A 120 -2.17 -0.10 -15.95
C CYS A 120 -0.97 -1.05 -16.18
N ILE A 121 -0.84 -2.08 -15.34
CA ILE A 121 0.22 -3.11 -15.46
C ILE A 121 0.07 -3.89 -16.77
N TRP A 122 -1.16 -4.25 -17.11
CA TRP A 122 -1.46 -4.99 -18.33
C TRP A 122 -1.17 -4.17 -19.58
N TYR A 123 -1.61 -2.91 -19.62
CA TYR A 123 -1.33 -1.97 -20.71
C TYR A 123 0.18 -1.76 -20.92
N LYS A 124 0.93 -1.62 -19.81
CA LYS A 124 2.39 -1.47 -19.84
C LYS A 124 3.15 -2.80 -19.99
N LYS A 125 2.45 -3.93 -20.12
CA LYS A 125 3.03 -5.29 -20.21
C LYS A 125 4.09 -5.55 -19.14
N LEU A 126 3.83 -5.11 -17.91
CA LEU A 126 4.77 -5.28 -16.81
C LEU A 126 4.86 -6.75 -16.37
N HIS A 127 5.96 -7.07 -15.70
CA HIS A 127 6.29 -8.44 -15.29
C HIS A 127 5.26 -9.05 -14.33
N TRP A 128 5.12 -10.38 -14.34
CA TRP A 128 4.09 -11.11 -13.59
C TRP A 128 4.10 -10.85 -12.06
N MET A 129 5.28 -10.51 -11.51
CA MET A 129 5.46 -10.22 -10.08
C MET A 129 4.59 -9.06 -9.57
N TYR A 130 4.22 -8.10 -10.42
CA TYR A 130 3.33 -7.02 -10.00
C TYR A 130 1.90 -7.51 -9.73
N TYR A 131 1.45 -8.55 -10.42
CA TYR A 131 0.14 -9.16 -10.14
C TYR A 131 0.16 -9.92 -8.81
N VAL A 132 1.29 -10.50 -8.42
CA VAL A 132 1.46 -11.12 -7.08
C VAL A 132 1.30 -10.06 -6.00
N ALA A 133 1.93 -8.91 -6.16
CA ALA A 133 1.82 -7.80 -5.21
C ALA A 133 0.37 -7.31 -5.07
N ILE A 134 -0.35 -7.15 -6.19
CA ILE A 134 -1.77 -6.78 -6.17
C ILE A 134 -2.62 -7.85 -5.51
N GLY A 135 -2.40 -9.12 -5.85
CA GLY A 135 -3.13 -10.25 -5.26
C GLY A 135 -2.92 -10.32 -3.74
N TYR A 136 -1.69 -10.12 -3.27
CA TYR A 136 -1.39 -10.02 -1.85
C TYR A 136 -2.16 -8.87 -1.18
N VAL A 137 -2.11 -7.66 -1.75
CA VAL A 137 -2.83 -6.49 -1.19
C VAL A 137 -4.34 -6.72 -1.19
N ALA A 138 -4.90 -7.31 -2.25
CA ALA A 138 -6.31 -7.64 -2.34
C ALA A 138 -6.74 -8.64 -1.25
N LEU A 139 -5.93 -9.68 -1.02
CA LEU A 139 -6.18 -10.67 0.03
C LEU A 139 -6.15 -10.03 1.41
N VAL A 140 -5.16 -9.20 1.71
CA VAL A 140 -5.09 -8.49 2.99
C VAL A 140 -6.28 -7.55 3.17
N GLY A 141 -6.64 -6.79 2.15
CA GLY A 141 -7.82 -5.92 2.18
C GLY A 141 -9.11 -6.69 2.44
N LEU A 142 -9.30 -7.84 1.79
CA LEU A 142 -10.42 -8.74 2.04
C LEU A 142 -10.40 -9.29 3.47
N CYS A 143 -9.24 -9.69 3.98
CA CYS A 143 -9.09 -10.15 5.36
C CYS A 143 -9.51 -9.08 6.37
N ILE A 144 -9.07 -7.83 6.18
CA ILE A 144 -9.46 -6.70 7.04
C ILE A 144 -10.99 -6.55 7.08
N VAL A 145 -11.65 -6.62 5.92
CA VAL A 145 -13.11 -6.49 5.82
C VAL A 145 -13.84 -7.67 6.46
N ILE A 146 -13.41 -8.91 6.16
CA ILE A 146 -14.05 -10.14 6.66
C ILE A 146 -13.91 -10.27 8.17
N PHE A 147 -12.73 -9.98 8.71
CA PHE A 147 -12.45 -10.08 10.15
C PHE A 147 -12.84 -8.83 10.94
N ASN A 148 -13.41 -7.81 10.28
CA ASN A 148 -13.78 -6.54 10.90
C ASN A 148 -12.61 -5.92 11.70
N ILE A 149 -11.40 -6.00 11.15
CA ILE A 149 -10.21 -5.45 11.81
C ILE A 149 -10.32 -3.93 11.74
N GLN A 150 -10.44 -3.31 12.92
CA GLN A 150 -10.40 -1.86 13.04
C GLN A 150 -8.96 -1.38 12.83
N ILE A 151 -8.80 -0.45 11.88
CA ILE A 151 -7.53 0.21 11.53
C ILE A 151 -7.58 1.63 12.06
#